data_AF-A0A895YRC7-F1
#
_entry.id   AF-A0A895YRC7-F1
#
_cell.length_a   1.000
_cell.length_b   1.000
_cell.length_c   1.000
_cell.angle_alpha   90.00
_cell.angle_beta   90.00
_cell.angle_gamma   90.00
#
_symmetry.space_group_name_H-M   'P 1'
#
loop_
_entity.id
_entity.type
_entity.pdbx_description
1 polymer ?
#
loop_
_entity_poly.entity_id
_entity_poly.type
_entity_poly.pdbx_seq_one_letter_code
_entity_poly.pdbx_strand_id
1 'polypeptide(L)'
;MNPTMKAYQHPNAGFTLSLPEGWETATDVAGVALIAVAPDRGAGWFRTNLVVTLEQLATPDLTTWQEEALALMRYGLNEFLLVDVEEIEVAGYRARRLVAHHRPETDGHAASVTMEQRTLVVGRLGYTLTASMASLEYPEVADMFAAMVADFRPDPEFGQ
;
A
#
# COMPACT_ATOMS: atom_id res chain seq x y z
N MET A 1 -20.00 -8.21 -1.48
CA MET A 1 -20.36 -7.92 -0.07
C MET A 1 -19.10 -7.40 0.58
N ASN A 2 -19.10 -6.16 1.08
CA ASN A 2 -17.87 -5.57 1.62
C ASN A 2 -17.54 -6.26 2.96
N PRO A 3 -16.27 -6.65 3.19
CA PRO A 3 -15.89 -7.30 4.43
C PRO A 3 -16.11 -6.36 5.62
N THR A 4 -16.38 -6.94 6.79
CA THR A 4 -16.37 -6.18 8.05
C THR A 4 -14.98 -5.60 8.26
N MET A 5 -14.91 -4.32 8.59
CA MET A 5 -13.65 -3.62 8.84
C MET A 5 -13.41 -3.49 10.34
N LYS A 6 -12.16 -3.61 10.76
CA LYS A 6 -11.69 -3.44 12.14
C LYS A 6 -10.62 -2.36 12.19
N ALA A 7 -10.77 -1.43 13.12
CA ALA A 7 -9.74 -0.43 13.38
C ALA A 7 -8.44 -1.11 13.85
N TYR A 8 -7.35 -0.71 13.23
CA TYR A 8 -5.99 -1.09 13.55
C TYR A 8 -5.22 0.17 13.96
N GLN A 9 -4.56 0.10 15.12
CA GLN A 9 -3.64 1.13 15.59
C GLN A 9 -2.24 0.53 15.57
N HIS A 10 -1.32 1.16 14.84
CA HIS A 10 0.06 0.70 14.81
C HIS A 10 0.71 0.96 16.17
N PRO A 11 1.37 -0.03 16.79
CA PRO A 11 1.88 0.12 18.16
C PRO A 11 2.93 1.24 18.28
N ASN A 12 3.79 1.40 17.27
CA ASN A 12 5.00 2.22 17.37
C ASN A 12 5.28 3.12 16.14
N ALA A 13 4.32 3.30 15.22
CA ALA A 13 4.56 4.03 13.97
C ALA A 13 3.62 5.23 13.77
N GLY A 14 2.88 5.61 14.81
CA GLY A 14 2.03 6.80 14.79
C GLY A 14 1.03 6.81 13.64
N PHE A 15 0.27 5.73 13.43
CA PHE A 15 -0.87 5.77 12.51
C PHE A 15 -1.96 4.78 12.91
N THR A 16 -3.17 5.04 12.44
CA THR A 16 -4.29 4.10 12.46
C THR A 16 -4.84 3.89 11.05
N LEU A 17 -5.50 2.75 10.80
CA LEU A 17 -6.32 2.52 9.62
C LEU A 17 -7.36 1.44 9.90
N SER A 18 -8.26 1.21 8.96
CA SER A 18 -9.16 0.07 9.00
C SER A 18 -8.59 -1.10 8.19
N LEU A 19 -8.63 -2.31 8.74
CA LEU A 19 -8.26 -3.55 8.05
C LEU A 19 -9.47 -4.49 7.98
N PRO A 20 -9.61 -5.32 6.94
CA PRO A 20 -10.68 -6.32 6.91
C PRO A 20 -10.49 -7.35 8.02
N GLU A 21 -11.61 -7.78 8.59
CA GLU A 21 -11.63 -8.81 9.61
C GLU A 21 -11.02 -10.13 9.09
N GLY A 22 -10.22 -10.78 9.93
CA GLY A 22 -9.53 -12.04 9.60
C GLY A 22 -8.21 -11.89 8.86
N TRP A 23 -7.77 -10.67 8.52
CA TRP A 23 -6.44 -10.46 7.96
C TRP A 23 -5.34 -10.63 9.02
N GLU A 24 -4.26 -11.30 8.63
CA GLU A 24 -3.07 -11.50 9.46
C GLU A 24 -2.18 -10.27 9.36
N THR A 25 -1.62 -9.80 10.48
CA THR A 25 -0.73 -8.63 10.50
C THR A 25 0.67 -8.99 10.97
N ALA A 26 1.69 -8.41 10.33
CA ALA A 26 3.08 -8.49 10.74
C ALA A 26 3.73 -7.10 10.73
N THR A 27 4.63 -6.84 11.69
CA THR A 27 5.32 -5.55 11.86
C THR A 27 6.82 -5.73 12.13
N ASP A 28 7.33 -6.96 12.02
CA ASP A 28 8.70 -7.37 12.33
C ASP A 28 9.58 -7.51 11.08
N VAL A 29 9.13 -6.96 9.95
CA VAL A 29 9.85 -6.96 8.67
C VAL A 29 10.62 -5.65 8.52
N ALA A 30 11.94 -5.76 8.36
CA ALA A 30 12.80 -4.59 8.21
C ALA A 30 12.38 -3.72 7.00
N GLY A 31 12.28 -2.41 7.21
CA GLY A 31 11.86 -1.45 6.18
C GLY A 31 10.35 -1.39 5.91
N VAL A 32 9.55 -2.17 6.63
CA VAL A 32 8.09 -2.20 6.51
C VAL A 32 7.48 -1.91 7.88
N ALA A 33 6.55 -0.95 7.95
CA ALA A 33 5.83 -0.70 9.20
C ALA A 33 4.76 -1.76 9.42
N LEU A 34 3.93 -2.02 8.41
CA LEU A 34 2.85 -2.99 8.50
C LEU A 34 2.76 -3.83 7.23
N ILE A 35 2.58 -5.13 7.41
CA ILE A 35 2.03 -6.03 6.40
C ILE A 35 0.70 -6.54 6.94
N ALA A 36 -0.37 -6.41 6.17
CA ALA A 36 -1.64 -7.08 6.44
C ALA A 36 -1.97 -7.98 5.25
N VAL A 37 -2.26 -9.26 5.49
CA VAL A 37 -2.46 -10.26 4.42
C VAL A 37 -3.82 -10.92 4.57
N ALA A 38 -4.53 -11.07 3.46
CA ALA A 38 -5.80 -11.79 3.41
C ALA A 38 -5.63 -13.26 3.86
N PRO A 39 -6.71 -13.89 4.39
CA PRO A 39 -6.72 -15.32 4.68
C PRO A 39 -6.24 -16.16 3.50
N ASP A 40 -5.50 -17.23 3.79
CA ASP A 40 -5.04 -18.16 2.76
C ASP A 40 -6.23 -18.87 2.08
N ARG A 41 -6.21 -18.91 0.74
CA ARG A 41 -7.19 -19.60 -0.11
C ARG A 41 -6.66 -20.92 -0.67
N GLY A 42 -5.43 -21.30 -0.31
CA GLY A 42 -4.76 -22.51 -0.76
C GLY A 42 -3.78 -22.25 -1.90
N ALA A 43 -3.08 -23.33 -2.27
CA ALA A 43 -2.03 -23.28 -3.28
C ALA A 43 -2.53 -22.73 -4.62
N GLY A 44 -1.70 -21.91 -5.28
CA GLY A 44 -2.01 -21.33 -6.58
C GLY A 44 -2.59 -19.91 -6.54
N TRP A 45 -3.03 -19.42 -5.38
CA TRP A 45 -3.65 -18.11 -5.25
C TRP A 45 -2.66 -17.06 -4.75
N PHE A 46 -2.65 -15.90 -5.41
CA PHE A 46 -1.97 -14.74 -4.86
C PHE A 46 -2.73 -14.26 -3.62
N ARG A 47 -2.04 -14.17 -2.47
CA ARG A 47 -2.63 -13.61 -1.26
C ARG A 47 -2.59 -12.09 -1.33
N THR A 48 -3.76 -11.51 -1.57
CA THR A 48 -3.94 -10.06 -1.52
C THR A 48 -3.44 -9.51 -0.19
N ASN A 49 -2.71 -8.41 -0.24
CA ASN A 49 -2.07 -7.81 0.93
C ASN A 49 -2.08 -6.29 0.83
N LEU A 50 -1.94 -5.67 2.00
CA LEU A 50 -1.64 -4.27 2.20
C LEU A 50 -0.28 -4.18 2.88
N VAL A 51 0.62 -3.37 2.31
CA VAL A 51 1.90 -3.03 2.92
C VAL A 51 1.95 -1.53 3.18
N VAL A 52 2.36 -1.14 4.38
CA VAL A 52 2.63 0.26 4.74
C VAL A 52 4.12 0.42 4.98
N THR A 53 4.76 1.28 4.21
CA THR A 53 6.15 1.70 4.43
C THR A 53 6.21 3.17 4.83
N LEU A 54 7.20 3.48 5.65
CA LEU A 54 7.49 4.83 6.13
C LEU A 54 8.92 5.18 5.69
N GLU A 55 9.11 6.41 5.22
CA GLU A 55 10.42 6.92 4.83
C GLU A 55 10.64 8.32 5.39
N GLN A 56 11.78 8.53 6.04
CA GLN A 56 12.19 9.86 6.49
C GLN A 56 12.77 10.64 5.31
N LEU A 57 12.04 11.65 4.85
CA LEU A 57 12.43 12.46 3.70
C LEU A 57 13.37 13.59 4.11
N ALA A 58 14.43 13.80 3.34
CA ALA A 58 15.32 14.96 3.49
C ALA A 58 14.58 16.27 3.18
N THR A 59 13.74 16.24 2.14
CA THR A 59 12.85 17.33 1.72
C THR A 59 11.43 16.79 1.60
N PRO A 60 10.41 17.45 2.17
CA PRO A 60 9.03 16.98 2.14
C PRO A 60 8.34 17.32 0.81
N ASP A 61 8.91 16.86 -0.31
CA ASP A 61 8.33 17.02 -1.64
C ASP A 61 7.78 15.69 -2.15
N LEU A 62 6.45 15.55 -2.10
CA LEU A 62 5.74 14.38 -2.58
C LEU A 62 6.00 14.11 -4.07
N THR A 63 6.13 15.16 -4.90
CA THR A 63 6.20 14.96 -6.35
C THR A 63 7.52 14.31 -6.73
N THR A 64 8.64 14.92 -6.31
CA THR A 64 9.98 14.39 -6.56
C THR A 64 10.16 13.01 -5.94
N TRP A 65 9.76 12.82 -4.68
CA TRP A 65 9.87 11.52 -4.01
C TRP A 65 9.12 10.41 -4.77
N GLN A 66 7.94 10.70 -5.30
CA GLN A 66 7.16 9.72 -6.07
C GLN A 66 7.71 9.46 -7.47
N GLU A 67 8.33 10.45 -8.10
CA GLU A 67 9.03 10.26 -9.38
C GLU A 67 10.26 9.36 -9.22
N GLU A 68 11.02 9.54 -8.14
CA GLU A 68 12.16 8.69 -7.79
C GLU A 68 11.70 7.26 -7.47
N ALA A 69 10.66 7.10 -6.65
CA ALA A 69 10.08 5.78 -6.35
C ALA A 69 9.57 5.07 -7.62
N LEU A 70 8.92 5.81 -8.53
CA LEU A 70 8.45 5.27 -9.81
C LEU A 70 9.61 4.84 -10.72
N ALA A 71 10.71 5.59 -10.74
CA ALA A 71 11.91 5.20 -11.48
C ALA A 71 12.52 3.90 -10.94
N LEU A 72 12.58 3.74 -9.61
CA LEU A 72 13.03 2.51 -8.97
C LEU A 72 12.11 1.33 -9.29
N MET A 73 10.78 1.51 -9.25
CA MET A 73 9.83 0.47 -9.63
C MET A 73 9.99 0.02 -11.09
N ARG A 74 10.16 0.97 -12.02
CA ARG A 74 10.40 0.66 -13.44
C ARG A 74 11.67 -0.15 -13.68
N TYR A 75 12.68 0.04 -12.83
CA TYR A 75 13.95 -0.66 -12.94
C TYR A 75 13.92 -2.02 -12.23
N GLY A 76 13.27 -2.09 -11.05
CA GLY A 76 13.34 -3.22 -10.15
C GLY A 76 12.22 -4.25 -10.30
N LEU A 77 11.08 -3.89 -10.89
CA LEU A 77 9.94 -4.80 -11.04
C LEU A 77 9.87 -5.39 -12.45
N ASN A 78 9.78 -6.72 -12.50
CA ASN A 78 9.67 -7.44 -13.75
C ASN A 78 8.34 -7.15 -14.46
N GLU A 79 8.41 -6.91 -15.77
CA GLU A 79 7.25 -6.57 -16.62
C GLU A 79 6.40 -5.41 -16.06
N PHE A 80 7.05 -4.41 -15.43
CA PHE A 80 6.36 -3.25 -14.87
C PHE A 80 5.61 -2.45 -15.94
N LEU A 81 4.32 -2.24 -15.70
CA LEU A 81 3.45 -1.41 -16.53
C LEU A 81 2.67 -0.45 -15.64
N LEU A 82 2.96 0.85 -15.77
CA LEU A 82 2.15 1.90 -15.16
C LEU A 82 0.80 1.97 -15.88
N VAL A 83 -0.30 1.83 -15.13
CA VAL A 83 -1.67 1.87 -15.66
C VAL A 83 -2.26 3.26 -15.48
N ASP A 84 -2.13 3.83 -14.29
CA ASP A 84 -2.78 5.09 -13.93
C ASP A 84 -2.02 5.84 -12.84
N VAL A 85 -2.17 7.16 -12.85
CA VAL A 85 -1.65 8.09 -11.84
C VAL A 85 -2.62 9.23 -11.65
N GLU A 86 -2.96 9.52 -10.40
CA GLU A 86 -3.87 10.60 -10.05
C GLU A 86 -3.38 11.36 -8.81
N GLU A 87 -3.60 12.67 -8.78
CA GLU A 87 -3.48 13.48 -7.55
C GLU A 87 -4.79 13.41 -6.77
N ILE A 88 -4.70 13.11 -5.48
CA ILE A 88 -5.86 12.90 -4.60
C ILE A 88 -5.59 13.51 -3.22
N GLU A 89 -6.52 13.31 -2.28
CA GLU A 89 -6.35 13.65 -0.87
C GLU A 89 -6.53 12.40 0.00
N VAL A 90 -5.69 12.25 1.03
CA VAL A 90 -5.81 11.21 2.06
C VAL A 90 -5.63 11.86 3.42
N ALA A 91 -6.62 11.68 4.31
CA ALA A 91 -6.58 12.22 5.67
C ALA A 91 -6.35 13.75 5.75
N GLY A 92 -6.80 14.52 4.75
CA GLY A 92 -6.58 15.97 4.66
C GLY A 92 -5.22 16.37 4.09
N TYR A 93 -4.39 15.42 3.66
CA TYR A 93 -3.09 15.67 3.04
C TYR A 93 -3.16 15.42 1.54
N ARG A 94 -2.47 16.27 0.77
CA ARG A 94 -2.19 16.00 -0.65
C ARG A 94 -1.50 14.65 -0.77
N ALA A 95 -2.02 13.82 -1.66
CA ALA A 95 -1.57 12.47 -1.86
C ALA A 95 -1.52 12.13 -3.36
N ARG A 96 -0.86 11.03 -3.69
CA ARG A 96 -0.84 10.47 -5.04
C ARG A 96 -1.38 9.06 -5.03
N ARG A 97 -2.22 8.75 -6.01
CA ARG A 97 -2.69 7.42 -6.35
C ARG A 97 -1.92 6.93 -7.55
N LEU A 98 -1.45 5.69 -7.48
CA LEU A 98 -0.78 5.01 -8.59
C LEU A 98 -1.35 3.61 -8.73
N VAL A 99 -1.64 3.21 -9.97
CA VAL A 99 -1.98 1.82 -10.30
C VAL A 99 -0.94 1.31 -11.27
N ALA A 100 -0.34 0.17 -10.96
CA ALA A 100 0.61 -0.48 -11.83
C ALA A 100 0.41 -1.98 -11.83
N HIS A 101 0.91 -2.59 -12.90
CA HIS A 101 0.96 -4.01 -13.08
C HIS A 101 2.42 -4.46 -13.07
N HIS A 102 2.69 -5.65 -12.52
CA HIS A 102 3.97 -6.31 -12.67
C HIS A 102 3.80 -7.83 -12.55
N ARG A 103 4.84 -8.56 -12.96
CA ARG A 103 4.92 -10.01 -12.78
C ARG A 103 5.82 -10.33 -11.58
N PRO A 104 5.32 -10.99 -10.53
CA PRO A 104 6.17 -11.38 -9.41
C PRO A 104 7.13 -12.51 -9.81
N GLU A 105 8.35 -12.46 -9.29
CA GLU A 105 9.32 -13.56 -9.38
C GLU A 105 8.94 -14.64 -8.36
N THR A 106 7.93 -15.46 -8.69
CA THR A 106 7.55 -16.63 -7.87
C THR A 106 7.41 -17.85 -8.75
N ASP A 107 7.65 -19.03 -8.16
CA ASP A 107 7.62 -20.34 -8.83
C ASP A 107 6.18 -20.79 -9.19
N GLY A 108 5.47 -20.01 -10.02
CA GLY A 108 4.50 -20.56 -10.95
C GLY A 108 3.01 -20.27 -10.74
N HIS A 109 2.59 -19.31 -9.92
CA HIS A 109 1.15 -19.22 -9.57
C HIS A 109 0.44 -17.88 -9.71
N ALA A 110 1.12 -16.74 -9.59
CA ALA A 110 0.53 -15.44 -9.94
C ALA A 110 1.24 -14.87 -11.16
N ALA A 111 0.75 -15.18 -12.36
CA ALA A 111 1.33 -14.65 -13.59
C ALA A 111 1.20 -13.12 -13.68
N SER A 112 0.28 -12.53 -12.91
CA SER A 112 -0.10 -11.13 -13.04
C SER A 112 -0.55 -10.53 -11.70
N VAL A 113 0.19 -9.55 -11.19
CA VAL A 113 -0.17 -8.78 -9.99
C VAL A 113 -0.49 -7.35 -10.38
N THR A 114 -1.60 -6.84 -9.89
CA THR A 114 -1.86 -5.40 -9.89
C THR A 114 -1.49 -4.88 -8.52
N MET A 115 -0.81 -3.74 -8.48
CA MET A 115 -0.57 -2.96 -7.27
C MET A 115 -1.30 -1.63 -7.38
N GLU A 116 -1.85 -1.18 -6.27
CA GLU A 116 -2.38 0.15 -6.11
C GLU A 116 -1.70 0.82 -4.91
N GLN A 117 -1.16 2.01 -5.12
CA GLN A 117 -0.46 2.79 -4.09
C GLN A 117 -1.23 4.05 -3.73
N ARG A 118 -1.10 4.44 -2.47
CA ARG A 118 -1.50 5.72 -1.91
C ARG A 118 -0.31 6.29 -1.16
N THR A 119 0.16 7.44 -1.59
CA THR A 119 1.37 8.05 -1.05
C THR A 119 1.11 9.47 -0.60
N LEU A 120 1.61 9.83 0.57
CA LEU A 120 1.43 11.14 1.17
C LEU A 120 2.63 11.49 2.05
N VAL A 121 2.82 12.77 2.31
CA VAL A 121 3.87 13.29 3.19
C VAL A 121 3.23 14.05 4.34
N VAL A 122 3.61 13.71 5.57
CA VAL A 122 3.19 14.40 6.79
C VAL A 122 4.44 14.85 7.54
N GLY A 123 4.62 16.16 7.72
CA GLY A 123 5.88 16.70 8.19
C GLY A 123 7.01 16.33 7.23
N ARG A 124 7.96 15.49 7.68
CA ARG A 124 9.03 14.92 6.85
C ARG A 124 8.91 13.42 6.63
N LEU A 125 7.79 12.82 7.01
CA LEU A 125 7.59 11.38 6.91
C LEU A 125 6.72 11.09 5.68
N GLY A 126 7.29 10.33 4.74
CA GLY A 126 6.58 9.79 3.59
C GLY A 126 5.92 8.46 3.98
N TYR A 127 4.61 8.36 3.72
CA TYR A 127 3.85 7.13 3.87
C TYR A 127 3.54 6.56 2.51
N THR A 128 3.77 5.26 2.31
CA THR A 128 3.29 4.53 1.14
C THR A 128 2.45 3.35 1.59
N LEU A 129 1.17 3.39 1.26
CA LEU A 129 0.24 2.29 1.42
C LEU A 129 0.11 1.59 0.07
N THR A 130 0.48 0.31 -0.01
CA THR A 130 0.44 -0.49 -1.24
C THR A 130 -0.49 -1.68 -1.05
N ALA A 131 -1.60 -1.72 -1.77
CA ALA A 131 -2.35 -2.95 -1.95
C ALA A 131 -1.76 -3.73 -3.14
N SER A 132 -1.52 -5.02 -2.96
CA SER A 132 -1.14 -5.93 -4.05
C SER A 132 -2.15 -7.07 -4.15
N MET A 133 -2.55 -7.44 -5.37
CA MET A 133 -3.59 -8.43 -5.63
C MET A 133 -3.36 -9.15 -6.96
N ALA A 134 -4.00 -10.30 -7.15
CA ALA A 134 -4.12 -10.87 -8.48
C ALA A 134 -4.86 -9.86 -9.39
N SER A 135 -4.39 -9.65 -10.61
CA SER A 135 -4.92 -8.56 -11.45
C SER A 135 -6.42 -8.66 -11.76
N LEU A 136 -6.97 -9.87 -11.82
CA LEU A 136 -8.41 -10.08 -12.02
C LEU A 136 -9.26 -9.75 -10.78
N GLU A 137 -8.68 -9.71 -9.59
CA GLU A 137 -9.38 -9.33 -8.35
C GLU A 137 -9.43 -7.82 -8.14
N TYR A 138 -8.69 -7.04 -8.95
CA TYR A 138 -8.58 -5.60 -8.78
C TYR A 138 -9.92 -4.85 -8.67
N PRO A 139 -10.97 -5.12 -9.48
CA PRO A 139 -12.26 -4.43 -9.34
C PRO A 139 -12.90 -4.59 -7.96
N GLU A 140 -12.69 -5.73 -7.28
CA GLU A 140 -13.23 -5.97 -5.93
C GLU A 140 -12.29 -5.41 -4.85
N VAL A 141 -10.98 -5.56 -5.04
CA VAL A 141 -9.98 -5.17 -4.05
C VAL A 141 -9.77 -3.65 -4.01
N ALA A 142 -9.92 -2.94 -5.13
CA ALA A 142 -9.73 -1.48 -5.20
C ALA A 142 -10.69 -0.74 -4.25
N ASP A 143 -11.97 -1.11 -4.23
CA ASP A 143 -12.97 -0.53 -3.32
C ASP A 143 -12.65 -0.84 -1.86
N MET A 144 -12.22 -2.07 -1.57
CA MET A 144 -11.80 -2.48 -0.24
C MET A 144 -10.56 -1.68 0.22
N PHE A 145 -9.58 -1.49 -0.66
CA PHE A 145 -8.38 -0.71 -0.36
C PHE A 145 -8.71 0.77 -0.15
N ALA A 146 -9.59 1.35 -0.98
CA ALA A 146 -10.09 2.70 -0.79
C ALA A 146 -10.76 2.86 0.59
N ALA A 147 -11.54 1.87 1.03
CA ALA A 147 -12.15 1.86 2.37
C ALA A 147 -11.10 1.77 3.50
N MET A 148 -10.04 0.97 3.35
CA MET A 148 -8.93 0.94 4.32
C MET A 148 -8.26 2.32 4.46
N VAL A 149 -8.02 2.98 3.33
CA VAL A 149 -7.31 4.27 3.24
C VAL A 149 -8.18 5.43 3.71
N ALA A 150 -9.51 5.36 3.53
CA ALA A 150 -10.43 6.39 4.00
C ALA A 150 -10.35 6.60 5.53
N ASP A 151 -10.03 5.54 6.27
CA ASP A 151 -9.85 5.56 7.73
C ASP A 151 -8.37 5.72 8.16
N PHE A 152 -7.45 5.86 7.20
CA PHE A 152 -6.05 6.11 7.52
C PHE A 152 -5.90 7.45 8.25
N ARG A 153 -5.24 7.44 9.41
CA ARG A 153 -4.92 8.66 10.17
C ARG A 153 -3.45 8.58 10.60
N PRO A 154 -2.56 9.37 9.98
CA PRO A 154 -1.20 9.53 10.47
C PRO A 154 -1.23 10.46 11.70
N ASP A 155 -0.39 10.16 12.69
CA ASP A 155 -0.09 11.05 13.80
C ASP A 155 0.86 12.15 13.31
N PRO A 156 0.43 13.42 13.28
CA PRO A 156 1.25 14.50 12.76
C PRO A 156 2.51 14.76 13.60
N GLU A 157 2.53 14.35 14.87
CA GLU A 157 3.67 14.56 15.78
C GLU A 157 4.68 13.40 15.73
N PHE A 158 4.35 12.31 15.03
CA PHE A 158 5.22 11.14 14.94
C PHE A 158 6.46 11.40 14.08
N GLY A 159 7.64 11.15 14.65
CA GLY A 159 8.93 11.29 13.94
C GLY A 159 9.40 12.73 13.70
N GLN A 160 8.82 13.71 14.42
CA GLN A 160 9.35 15.08 14.48
C GLN A 160 10.56 15.21 15.41
#